data_AF-A0A679JHX3-F1
#
_entry.id   AF-A0A679JHX3-F1
#
_cell.length_a   1.000
_cell.length_b   1.000
_cell.length_c   1.000
_cell.angle_alpha   90.00
_cell.angle_beta   90.00
_cell.angle_gamma   90.00
#
_symmetry.space_group_name_H-M   'P 1'
#
loop_
_entity.id
_entity.type
_entity.pdbx_description
1 polymer ?
#
loop_
_entity_poly.entity_id
_entity_poly.type
_entity_poly.pdbx_seq_one_letter_code
_entity_poly.pdbx_strand_id
1 'polypeptide(L)'
;MATQHETHLAETYKSMITLSVEGFKFSALANGGACVALLAYLGNVASKGAATPDMRLPMGAFLAGLVSCGGAMLCAYVTQLTLFREERDGTAKWRWHKCFLWLSVAFYATSIAAFAVGAWWAVRRF
;
A
#
# COMPACT_ATOMS: atom_id res chain seq x y z
N MET A 1 -2.92 38.27 3.24
CA MET A 1 -3.98 37.50 3.92
C MET A 1 -4.45 36.46 2.94
N ALA A 2 -4.25 35.17 3.21
CA ALA A 2 -4.86 34.12 2.40
C ALA A 2 -6.38 34.22 2.53
N THR A 3 -7.10 34.05 1.42
CA THR A 3 -8.56 34.03 1.43
C THR A 3 -9.06 32.81 2.20
N GLN A 4 -10.23 32.86 2.85
CA GLN A 4 -10.79 31.68 3.55
C GLN A 4 -10.89 30.45 2.63
N HIS A 5 -11.07 30.69 1.33
CA HIS A 5 -11.06 29.66 0.31
C HIS A 5 -9.71 28.93 0.20
N GLU A 6 -8.59 29.65 0.16
CA GLU A 6 -7.24 29.06 0.10
C GLU A 6 -6.90 28.25 1.36
N THR A 7 -7.30 28.74 2.54
CA THR A 7 -7.12 28.00 3.79
C THR A 7 -7.91 26.69 3.78
N HIS A 8 -9.17 26.72 3.36
CA HIS A 8 -10.01 25.53 3.28
C HIS A 8 -9.46 24.49 2.28
N LEU A 9 -8.95 24.93 1.13
CA LEU A 9 -8.28 24.06 0.15
C LEU A 9 -7.03 23.41 0.74
N ALA A 10 -6.19 24.16 1.45
CA ALA A 10 -4.98 23.64 2.07
C ALA A 10 -5.28 22.62 3.18
N GLU A 11 -6.32 22.84 3.98
CA GLU A 11 -6.75 21.90 5.01
C GLU A 11 -7.30 20.60 4.40
N THR A 12 -8.10 20.71 3.34
CA THR A 12 -8.61 19.54 2.59
C THR A 12 -7.47 18.74 1.96
N TYR A 13 -6.45 19.41 1.43
CA TYR A 13 -5.28 18.73 0.88
C TYR A 13 -4.49 17.99 1.96
N LYS A 14 -4.30 18.60 3.13
CA LYS A 14 -3.65 17.96 4.28
C LYS A 14 -4.43 16.73 4.75
N SER A 15 -5.75 16.82 4.88
CA SER A 15 -6.57 15.67 5.30
C SER A 15 -6.51 14.52 4.29
N MET A 16 -6.49 14.83 2.99
CA MET A 16 -6.33 13.83 1.92
C MET A 16 -4.99 13.10 1.99
N ILE A 17 -3.89 13.81 2.28
CA ILE A 17 -2.57 13.19 2.49
C ILE A 17 -2.62 12.27 3.72
N THR A 18 -3.18 12.74 4.84
CA THR A 18 -3.29 11.93 6.06
C THR A 18 -4.05 10.64 5.81
N LEU A 19 -5.22 10.73 5.16
CA LEU A 19 -6.02 9.56 4.80
C LEU A 19 -5.25 8.58 3.91
N SER A 20 -4.47 9.10 2.96
CA SER A 20 -3.64 8.26 2.08
C SER A 20 -2.55 7.53 2.85
N VAL A 21 -1.86 8.22 3.78
CA VAL A 21 -0.83 7.62 4.65
C VAL A 21 -1.43 6.55 5.56
N GLU A 22 -2.61 6.80 6.12
CA GLU A 22 -3.33 5.81 6.92
C GLU A 22 -3.73 4.59 6.09
N GLY A 23 -4.20 4.79 4.86
CA GLY A 23 -4.49 3.70 3.92
C GLY A 23 -3.27 2.84 3.61
N PHE A 24 -2.11 3.44 3.33
CA PHE A 24 -0.87 2.70 3.11
C PHE A 24 -0.42 1.92 4.35
N LYS A 25 -0.51 2.53 5.54
CA LYS A 25 -0.21 1.84 6.80
C LYS A 25 -1.12 0.65 7.02
N PHE A 26 -2.43 0.83 6.79
CA PHE A 26 -3.41 -0.25 6.86
C PHE A 26 -3.04 -1.39 5.91
N SER A 27 -2.73 -1.09 4.64
CA SER A 27 -2.39 -2.12 3.65
C SER A 27 -1.08 -2.84 3.96
N ALA A 28 -0.06 -2.12 4.45
CA ALA A 28 1.20 -2.71 4.89
C ALA A 28 1.01 -3.62 6.12
N LEU A 29 0.21 -3.18 7.10
CA LEU A 29 -0.11 -3.97 8.29
C LEU A 29 -1.00 -5.18 7.96
N ALA A 30 -1.96 -5.04 7.05
CA ALA A 30 -2.81 -6.15 6.63
C ALA A 30 -1.99 -7.25 5.96
N ASN A 31 -1.22 -6.92 4.92
CA ASN A 31 -0.39 -7.89 4.21
C ASN A 31 0.76 -8.42 5.07
N GLY A 32 1.53 -7.53 5.70
CA GLY A 32 2.66 -7.91 6.55
C GLY A 32 2.23 -8.66 7.81
N GLY A 33 1.17 -8.21 8.46
CA GLY A 33 0.59 -8.87 9.64
C GLY A 33 0.05 -10.26 9.31
N ALA A 34 -0.59 -10.44 8.16
CA ALA A 34 -1.03 -11.76 7.69
C ALA A 34 0.16 -12.71 7.42
N CYS A 35 1.26 -12.22 6.81
CA CYS A 35 2.49 -13.01 6.66
C CYS A 35 3.04 -13.46 8.02
N VAL A 36 3.17 -12.54 8.97
CA VAL A 36 3.70 -12.83 10.31
C VAL A 36 2.80 -13.83 11.05
N ALA A 37 1.49 -13.65 10.99
CA ALA A 37 0.52 -14.57 11.60
C ALA A 37 0.60 -15.98 10.99
N LEU A 38 0.69 -16.10 9.66
CA LEU A 38 0.86 -17.39 8.99
C LEU A 38 2.19 -18.06 9.34
N LEU A 39 3.30 -17.32 9.35
CA LEU A 39 4.61 -17.86 9.73
C LEU A 39 4.62 -18.32 11.19
N ALA A 40 4.01 -17.56 12.09
CA ALA A 40 3.89 -17.94 13.50
C ALA A 40 3.07 -19.24 13.66
N TYR A 41 1.95 -19.35 12.95
CA TYR A 41 1.14 -20.57 12.95
C TYR A 41 1.94 -21.77 12.42
N LEU A 42 2.58 -21.63 11.25
CA LEU A 42 3.39 -22.71 10.65
C LEU A 42 4.57 -23.12 11.53
N GLY A 43 5.25 -22.16 12.16
CA GLY A 43 6.35 -22.44 13.10
C GLY A 43 5.88 -23.24 14.31
N ASN A 44 4.68 -22.95 14.83
CA ASN A 44 4.07 -23.70 15.93
C ASN A 44 3.59 -25.10 15.51
N VAL A 45 3.13 -25.28 14.27
CA VAL A 45 2.76 -26.61 13.75
C VAL A 45 4.01 -27.46 13.53
N ALA A 46 5.05 -26.88 12.91
CA ALA A 46 6.31 -27.55 12.64
C ALA A 46 7.04 -27.97 13.93
N SER A 47 7.01 -27.15 14.99
CA SER A 47 7.63 -27.49 16.28
C SER A 47 6.99 -28.69 16.98
N LYS A 48 5.74 -29.00 16.64
CA LYS A 48 4.99 -30.15 17.17
C LYS A 48 5.15 -31.43 16.34
N GLY A 49 5.96 -31.39 15.27
CA GLY A 49 6.18 -32.55 14.38
C GLY A 49 4.97 -32.94 13.53
N ALA A 50 3.95 -32.07 13.45
CA ALA A 50 2.79 -32.29 12.59
C ALA A 50 3.11 -31.92 11.14
N ALA A 51 2.42 -32.58 10.19
CA ALA A 51 2.51 -32.22 8.78
C ALA A 51 2.03 -30.78 8.58
N THR A 52 2.90 -29.92 8.03
CA THR A 52 2.57 -28.52 7.79
C THR A 52 1.74 -28.38 6.51
N PRO A 53 0.60 -27.65 6.56
CA PRO A 53 -0.17 -27.38 5.36
C PRO A 53 0.64 -26.51 4.39
N ASP A 54 0.51 -26.78 3.08
CA ASP A 54 1.20 -25.99 2.05
C ASP A 54 0.55 -24.60 1.91
N MET A 55 1.09 -23.63 2.65
CA MET A 55 0.66 -22.25 2.69
C MET A 55 1.53 -21.33 1.81
N ARG A 56 2.33 -21.89 0.87
CA ARG A 56 3.23 -21.10 0.01
C ARG A 56 2.49 -20.10 -0.87
N LEU A 57 1.32 -20.50 -1.39
CA LEU A 57 0.50 -19.68 -2.27
C LEU A 57 -0.13 -18.47 -1.56
N PRO A 58 -0.79 -18.63 -0.38
CA PRO A 58 -1.22 -17.50 0.44
C PRO A 58 -0.06 -16.57 0.83
N MET A 59 1.08 -17.13 1.25
CA MET A 59 2.27 -16.35 1.63
C MET A 59 2.78 -15.52 0.45
N GLY A 60 2.84 -16.12 -0.75
CA GLY A 60 3.24 -15.42 -1.97
C GLY A 60 2.29 -14.26 -2.31
N ALA A 61 0.98 -14.45 -2.13
CA ALA A 61 -0.01 -13.39 -2.37
C ALA A 61 0.15 -12.21 -1.41
N PHE A 62 0.32 -12.47 -0.11
CA PHE A 62 0.54 -11.40 0.89
C PHE A 62 1.88 -10.68 0.68
N LEU A 63 2.95 -11.39 0.31
CA LEU A 63 4.23 -10.77 -0.03
C LEU A 63 4.13 -9.91 -1.29
N ALA A 64 3.44 -10.38 -2.33
CA ALA A 64 3.18 -9.60 -3.54
C ALA A 64 2.37 -8.34 -3.22
N GLY A 65 1.35 -8.45 -2.36
CA GLY A 65 0.58 -7.31 -1.87
C GLY A 65 1.46 -6.30 -1.11
N LEU A 66 2.31 -6.77 -0.21
CA LEU A 66 3.22 -5.91 0.56
C LEU A 66 4.22 -5.17 -0.34
N VAL A 67 4.83 -5.86 -1.31
CA VAL A 67 5.75 -5.26 -2.29
C VAL A 67 5.00 -4.24 -3.16
N SER A 68 3.79 -4.57 -3.60
CA SER A 68 2.92 -3.66 -4.35
C SER A 68 2.59 -2.40 -3.54
N CYS A 69 2.29 -2.54 -2.25
CA CYS A 69 2.07 -1.41 -1.34
C CYS A 69 3.32 -0.52 -1.21
N GLY A 70 4.51 -1.12 -1.09
CA GLY A 70 5.77 -0.38 -1.08
C GLY A 70 6.01 0.38 -2.39
N GLY A 71 5.75 -0.26 -3.54
CA GLY A 71 5.81 0.37 -4.85
C GLY A 71 4.85 1.54 -5.01
N ALA A 72 3.60 1.39 -4.53
CA ALA A 72 2.63 2.48 -4.49
C ALA A 72 3.16 3.68 -3.70
N MET A 73 3.67 3.44 -2.49
CA MET A 73 4.20 4.49 -1.63
C MET A 73 5.40 5.22 -2.27
N LEU A 74 6.30 4.50 -2.94
CA LEU A 74 7.40 5.10 -3.70
C LEU A 74 6.89 5.97 -4.87
N CYS A 75 5.88 5.51 -5.62
CA CYS A 75 5.27 6.29 -6.70
C CYS A 75 4.58 7.56 -6.17
N ALA A 76 3.85 7.45 -5.04
CA ALA A 76 3.25 8.59 -4.36
C ALA A 76 4.31 9.61 -3.92
N TYR A 77 5.44 9.14 -3.37
CA TYR A 77 6.55 10.00 -2.98
C TYR A 77 7.17 10.72 -4.19
N VAL A 78 7.43 10.01 -5.30
CA VAL A 78 7.93 10.63 -6.55
C VAL A 78 6.95 11.64 -7.11
N THR A 79 5.65 11.38 -7.01
CA THR A 79 4.60 12.33 -7.41
C THR A 79 4.71 13.62 -6.62
N GLN A 80 4.81 13.53 -5.28
CA GLN A 80 4.97 14.70 -4.41
C GLN A 80 6.27 15.46 -4.69
N LEU A 81 7.38 14.74 -4.92
CA LEU A 81 8.66 15.35 -5.26
C LEU A 81 8.61 16.07 -6.61
N THR A 82 7.90 15.51 -7.60
CA THR A 82 7.69 16.14 -8.91
C THR A 82 6.85 17.40 -8.78
N LEU A 83 5.77 17.35 -8.00
CA LEU A 83 4.93 18.52 -7.72
C LEU A 83 5.72 19.62 -7.02
N PHE A 84 6.53 19.27 -6.01
CA PHE A 84 7.39 20.22 -5.30
C PHE A 84 8.41 20.91 -6.22
N ARG A 85 9.00 20.16 -7.16
CA ARG A 85 9.89 20.74 -8.18
C ARG A 85 9.15 21.65 -9.15
N GLU A 86 7.93 21.27 -9.56
CA GLU A 86 7.07 22.06 -10.45
C GLU A 86 6.69 23.41 -9.81
N GLU A 87 6.32 23.41 -8.52
CA GLU A 87 6.05 24.61 -7.74
C GLU A 87 7.30 25.49 -7.54
N ARG A 88 8.47 24.88 -7.34
CA ARG A 88 9.74 25.60 -7.11
C ARG A 88 10.30 26.23 -8.38
N ASP A 89 10.35 25.47 -9.47
CA ASP A 89 11.04 25.85 -10.71
C ASP A 89 10.10 26.54 -11.72
N GLY A 90 8.79 26.59 -11.45
CA GLY A 90 7.79 27.25 -12.29
C GLY A 90 7.54 26.56 -13.64
N THR A 91 8.17 25.41 -13.90
CA THR A 91 8.00 24.67 -15.15
C THR A 91 6.86 23.66 -15.02
N ALA A 92 5.70 23.99 -15.59
CA ALA A 92 4.52 23.15 -15.57
C ALA A 92 4.71 21.86 -16.40
N LYS A 93 5.12 20.74 -15.76
CA LYS A 93 5.18 19.40 -16.37
C LYS A 93 3.92 18.61 -16.01
N TRP A 94 2.77 19.17 -16.38
CA TRP A 94 1.42 18.75 -16.00
C TRP A 94 1.03 17.27 -16.28
N ARG A 95 1.81 16.52 -17.06
CA ARG A 95 1.47 15.13 -17.46
C ARG A 95 2.15 14.06 -16.61
N TRP A 96 3.34 14.31 -16.07
CA TRP A 96 4.13 13.26 -15.42
C TRP A 96 3.62 12.92 -14.01
N HIS A 97 3.26 13.94 -13.22
CA HIS A 97 2.75 13.72 -11.86
C HIS A 97 1.42 12.93 -11.86
N LYS A 98 0.54 13.16 -12.85
CA LYS A 98 -0.72 12.40 -12.99
C LYS A 98 -0.50 10.93 -13.29
N CYS A 99 0.51 10.61 -14.11
CA CYS A 99 0.85 9.23 -14.43
C CYS A 99 1.33 8.47 -13.17
N PHE A 100 2.26 9.05 -12.41
CA PHE A 100 2.75 8.44 -11.17
C PHE A 100 1.67 8.31 -10.09
N LEU A 101 0.74 9.27 -10.03
CA LEU A 101 -0.42 9.20 -9.13
C LEU A 101 -1.32 8.01 -9.49
N TRP A 102 -1.74 7.90 -10.75
CA TRP A 102 -2.56 6.78 -11.20
C TRP A 102 -1.86 5.43 -11.05
N LEU A 103 -0.56 5.39 -11.29
CA LEU A 103 0.26 4.21 -11.07
C LEU A 103 0.26 3.81 -9.58
N SER A 104 0.43 4.78 -8.67
CA SER A 104 0.34 4.56 -7.22
C SER A 104 -1.03 4.00 -6.83
N VAL A 105 -2.12 4.54 -7.38
CA VAL A 105 -3.49 4.06 -7.12
C VAL A 105 -3.65 2.62 -7.61
N ALA A 106 -3.14 2.30 -8.81
CA ALA A 106 -3.18 0.94 -9.35
C ALA A 106 -2.43 -0.05 -8.45
N PHE A 107 -1.19 0.26 -8.06
CA PHE A 107 -0.41 -0.59 -7.14
C PHE A 107 -1.09 -0.77 -5.78
N TYR A 108 -1.72 0.28 -5.25
CA TYR A 108 -2.48 0.19 -3.99
C TYR A 108 -3.71 -0.72 -4.12
N ALA A 109 -4.48 -0.58 -5.20
CA ALA A 109 -5.62 -1.46 -5.49
C ALA A 109 -5.18 -2.92 -5.67
N THR A 110 -4.07 -3.16 -6.37
CA THR A 110 -3.47 -4.49 -6.51
C THR A 110 -3.05 -5.06 -5.15
N SER A 111 -2.52 -4.24 -4.25
CA SER A 111 -2.17 -4.68 -2.88
C SER A 111 -3.40 -5.17 -2.10
N ILE A 112 -4.51 -4.43 -2.16
CA ILE A 112 -5.77 -4.82 -1.51
C ILE A 112 -6.33 -6.10 -2.13
N ALA A 113 -6.31 -6.21 -3.46
CA ALA A 113 -6.76 -7.41 -4.16
C ALA A 113 -5.91 -8.63 -3.79
N ALA A 114 -4.58 -8.47 -3.73
CA ALA A 114 -3.65 -9.53 -3.33
C ALA A 114 -3.90 -9.99 -1.89
N PHE A 115 -4.21 -9.07 -0.97
CA PHE A 115 -4.63 -9.42 0.38
C PHE A 115 -5.92 -10.26 0.39
N ALA A 116 -6.96 -9.82 -0.33
CA ALA A 116 -8.24 -10.55 -0.39
C ALA A 116 -8.07 -11.95 -0.99
N VAL A 117 -7.30 -12.08 -2.08
CA VAL A 117 -6.99 -13.37 -2.71
C VAL A 117 -6.16 -14.25 -1.77
N GLY A 118 -5.11 -13.71 -1.15
CA GLY A 118 -4.26 -14.43 -0.19
C GLY A 118 -5.06 -14.96 0.99
N ALA A 119 -5.95 -14.13 1.56
CA ALA A 119 -6.84 -14.51 2.65
C ALA A 119 -7.81 -15.63 2.23
N TRP A 120 -8.43 -15.51 1.05
CA TRP A 120 -9.34 -16.53 0.54
C TRP A 120 -8.64 -17.88 0.31
N TRP A 121 -7.41 -17.84 -0.22
CA TRP A 121 -6.61 -19.03 -0.45
C TRP A 121 -6.10 -19.65 0.84
N ALA A 122 -5.79 -18.84 1.85
CA ALA A 122 -5.44 -19.33 3.19
C ALA A 122 -6.60 -20.09 3.80
N VAL A 123 -7.83 -19.55 3.72
CA VAL A 123 -9.04 -20.19 4.26
C VAL A 123 -9.33 -21.53 3.58
N ARG A 124 -9.14 -21.65 2.26
CA ARG A 124 -9.37 -22.91 1.54
C ARG A 124 -8.33 -24.00 1.81
N ARG A 125 -7.15 -23.63 2.30
CA ARG A 125 -6.04 -24.56 2.60
C ARG A 125 -5.85 -24.82 4.08
N PHE A 126 -6.58 -24.10 4.92
CA PHE A 126 -6.76 -24.39 6.33
C PHE A 126 -7.66 -25.62 6.49
#